data_AF-A0A370DHN1-F1
#
_entry.id   AF-A0A370DHN1-F1
#
_cell.length_a   1.000
_cell.length_b   1.000
_cell.length_c   1.000
_cell.angle_alpha   90.00
_cell.angle_beta   90.00
_cell.angle_gamma   90.00
#
_symmetry.space_group_name_H-M   'P 1'
#
loop_
_entity.id
_entity.type
_entity.pdbx_description
1 polymer ?
#
loop_
_entity_poly.entity_id
_entity_poly.type
_entity_poly.pdbx_seq_one_letter_code
_entity_poly.pdbx_strand_id
1 'polypeptide(L)' 'MNIESETVRIQSFVDKGNYHAAINLAISAMNECRRDKNQAGVDYFIDFIKNIANTIGEAFGSM' A
#
# COMPACT_ATOMS: atom_id res chain seq x y z
N MET A 1 14.63 -3.67 -0.99
CA MET A 1 13.67 -2.64 -1.48
C MET A 1 14.07 -1.20 -1.14
N ASN A 2 13.72 -0.23 -1.99
CA ASN A 2 13.61 1.19 -1.60
C ASN A 2 12.12 1.49 -1.32
N ILE A 3 11.78 1.80 -0.07
CA ILE A 3 10.39 2.01 0.36
C ILE A 3 9.75 3.19 -0.38
N GLU A 4 10.45 4.32 -0.49
CA GLU A 4 9.94 5.54 -1.12
C GLU A 4 9.58 5.33 -2.60
N SER A 5 10.48 4.71 -3.36
CA SER A 5 10.24 4.39 -4.78
C SER A 5 9.05 3.44 -4.96
N GLU A 6 8.91 2.43 -4.09
CA GLU A 6 7.77 1.52 -4.17
C GLU A 6 6.47 2.22 -3.75
N THR A 7 6.49 3.09 -2.74
CA THR A 7 5.32 3.92 -2.38
C THR A 7 4.87 4.77 -3.55
N VAL A 8 5.78 5.51 -4.21
CA VAL A 8 5.43 6.36 -5.36
C VAL A 8 4.79 5.53 -6.47
N ARG A 9 5.36 4.35 -6.76
CA ARG A 9 4.82 3.43 -7.75
C ARG A 9 3.42 2.97 -7.36
N ILE A 10 3.20 2.54 -6.12
CA ILE A 10 1.89 2.05 -5.66
C ILE A 10 0.86 3.17 -5.63
N GLN A 11 1.23 4.37 -5.18
CA GLN A 11 0.37 5.55 -5.16
C GLN A 11 -0.16 5.88 -6.56
N SER A 12 0.65 5.71 -7.61
CA SER A 12 0.19 5.91 -8.99
C SER A 12 -0.98 5.00 -9.41
N PHE A 13 -1.19 3.85 -8.76
CA PHE A 13 -2.35 3.00 -8.97
C PHE A 13 -3.57 3.47 -8.17
N VAL A 14 -3.35 3.96 -6.95
CA VAL A 14 -4.38 4.59 -6.12
C VAL A 14 -4.97 5.80 -6.84
N ASP A 15 -4.11 6.68 -7.38
CA ASP A 15 -4.51 7.89 -8.10
C ASP A 15 -5.33 7.58 -9.37
N LYS A 16 -5.13 6.39 -9.95
CA LYS A 16 -5.90 5.88 -11.11
C LYS A 16 -7.17 5.11 -10.73
N GLY A 17 -7.49 5.03 -9.43
CA GLY A 17 -8.61 4.24 -8.90
C GLY A 17 -8.42 2.73 -8.99
N ASN A 18 -7.20 2.25 -9.30
CA ASN A 18 -6.88 0.83 -9.34
C ASN A 18 -6.44 0.32 -7.97
N TYR A 19 -7.37 0.33 -7.03
CA TYR A 19 -7.12 -0.03 -5.63
C TYR A 19 -6.73 -1.50 -5.44
N HIS A 20 -7.24 -2.41 -6.28
CA HIS A 20 -6.87 -3.82 -6.25
C HIS A 20 -5.37 -4.03 -6.55
N ALA A 21 -4.87 -3.41 -7.63
CA ALA A 21 -3.44 -3.47 -7.95
C ALA A 21 -2.60 -2.81 -6.86
N ALA A 22 -3.05 -1.66 -6.33
CA ALA A 22 -2.35 -0.94 -5.27
C ALA A 22 -2.16 -1.79 -4.01
N ILE A 23 -3.23 -2.43 -3.52
CA ILE A 23 -3.19 -3.30 -2.33
C ILE A 23 -2.26 -4.51 -2.56
N ASN A 24 -2.36 -5.18 -3.71
CA ASN A 24 -1.52 -6.36 -3.99
C ASN A 24 -0.02 -6.00 -4.05
N LEU A 25 0.32 -4.85 -4.61
CA LEU A 25 1.70 -4.37 -4.65
C LEU A 25 2.18 -3.98 -3.25
N ALA A 26 1.37 -3.30 -2.45
CA ALA A 26 1.70 -2.96 -1.07
C ALA A 26 1.93 -4.22 -0.20
N ILE A 27 1.10 -5.25 -0.35
CA ILE A 27 1.30 -6.55 0.33
C ILE A 27 2.59 -7.23 -0.13
N SER A 28 2.92 -7.13 -1.42
CA SER A 28 4.16 -7.70 -1.96
C SER A 28 5.39 -7.00 -1.38
N ALA A 29 5.37 -5.68 -1.32
CA ALA A 29 6.41 -4.85 -0.70
C ALA A 29 6.55 -5.13 0.81
N MET A 30 5.42 -5.22 1.53
CA MET A 30 5.39 -5.62 2.94
C MET A 30 6.05 -6.99 3.16
N ASN A 31 5.77 -7.96 2.29
CA ASN A 31 6.37 -9.28 2.36
C ASN A 31 7.88 -9.27 2.07
N GLU A 32 8.36 -8.38 1.19
CA GLU A 32 9.80 -8.16 1.01
C GLU A 32 10.44 -7.62 2.29
N CYS A 33 9.86 -6.57 2.90
CA CYS A 33 10.32 -6.06 4.20
C CYS A 33 10.38 -7.17 5.25
N ARG A 34 9.36 -8.03 5.30
CA ARG A 34 9.31 -9.16 6.24
C ARG A 34 10.42 -10.18 5.98
N ARG A 35 10.73 -10.50 4.71
CA ARG A 35 11.86 -11.39 4.35
C ARG A 35 13.20 -10.80 4.78
N ASP A 36 13.35 -9.49 4.63
CA ASP A 36 14.57 -8.76 4.98
C ASP A 36 14.68 -8.44 6.48
N LYS A 37 13.72 -8.88 7.30
CA LYS A 37 13.62 -8.56 8.74
C LYS A 37 13.56 -7.03 9.01
N ASN A 38 13.06 -6.26 8.05
CA ASN A 38 12.88 -4.82 8.17
C ASN A 38 11.50 -4.51 8.77
N GLN A 39 11.41 -4.50 10.11
CA GLN A 39 10.15 -4.27 10.81
C GLN A 39 9.56 -2.88 10.52
N ALA A 40 10.39 -1.83 10.47
CA ALA A 40 9.93 -0.48 10.15
C ALA A 40 9.26 -0.41 8.77
N GLY A 41 9.78 -1.16 7.80
CA GLY A 41 9.15 -1.29 6.48
C GLY A 41 7.85 -2.09 6.51
N VAL A 42 7.74 -3.12 7.35
CA VAL A 42 6.47 -3.86 7.54
C VAL A 42 5.40 -2.92 8.11
N ASP A 43 5.73 -2.19 9.18
CA ASP A 43 4.81 -1.27 9.85
C ASP A 43 4.34 -0.17 8.88
N TYR A 44 5.28 0.38 8.10
CA TYR A 44 4.97 1.36 7.06
C TYR A 44 3.94 0.85 6.04
N PHE A 45 4.13 -0.34 5.47
CA PHE A 45 3.20 -0.87 4.47
C PHE A 45 1.86 -1.30 5.08
N ILE A 46 1.81 -1.70 6.35
CA ILE A 46 0.55 -1.94 7.06
C ILE A 46 -0.27 -0.65 7.11
N ASP A 47 0.34 0.47 7.53
CA ASP A 47 -0.36 1.74 7.61
C ASP A 47 -0.75 2.28 6.22
N PHE A 48 0.11 2.07 5.23
CA PHE A 48 -0.21 2.43 3.85
C PHE A 48 -1.42 1.65 3.31
N ILE A 49 -1.51 0.33 3.57
CA ILE A 49 -2.68 -0.49 3.19
C ILE A 49 -3.95 0.01 3.89
N LYS A 50 -3.88 0.36 5.17
CA LYS A 50 -5.04 0.94 5.90
C LYS A 50 -5.51 2.24 5.25
N ASN A 51 -4.59 3.12 4.85
CA ASN A 51 -4.93 4.37 4.19
C ASN A 51 -5.66 4.13 2.86
N ILE A 52 -5.19 3.17 2.05
CA ILE A 52 -5.88 2.79 0.80
C ILE A 52 -7.30 2.28 1.11
N ALA A 53 -7.45 1.41 2.12
CA ALA A 53 -8.77 0.89 2.52
C ALA A 53 -9.71 2.01 3.00
N ASN A 54 -9.19 3.00 3.75
CA ASN A 54 -9.96 4.17 4.16
C ASN A 54 -10.41 4.99 2.95
N THR A 55 -9.52 5.24 1.97
CA THR A 55 -9.89 5.94 0.72
C THR A 55 -11.00 5.22 -0.04
N ILE A 56 -10.97 3.88 -0.09
CA ILE A 56 -12.08 3.09 -0.70
C ILE A 56 -13.38 3.30 0.11
N GLY A 57 -13.31 3.25 1.43
CA GLY A 57 -14.46 3.48 2.31
C GLY A 57 -15.07 4.86 2.13
N GLU A 58 -14.26 5.91 2.01
CA GLU A 58 -14.72 7.27 1.75
C GLU A 58 -15.32 7.42 0.35
N ALA A 59 -14.65 6.85 -0.67
CA ALA A 59 -15.05 6.97 -2.06
C ALA A 59 -16.32 6.17 -2.42
N PHE A 60 -16.56 5.04 -1.75
CA PHE A 60 -17.64 4.11 -2.13
C PHE A 60 -18.59 3.72 -0.98
N GLY A 61 -18.18 3.86 0.28
CA GLY A 61 -18.98 3.46 1.45
C GLY A 61 -20.03 4.49 1.88
N SER A 62 -20.06 5.66 1.23
CA SER A 62 -21.07 6.70 1.42
C SER A 62 -22.25 6.61 0.43
N MET A 63 -22.29 5.57 -0.41
CA MET A 63 -23.41 5.26 -1.31
C MET A 63 -24.49 4.42 -0.65
#